data_AF-A0A963F7R2-F1
#
_entry.id   AF-A0A963F7R2-F1
#
_cell.length_a   1.000
_cell.length_b   1.000
_cell.length_c   1.000
_cell.angle_alpha   90.00
_cell.angle_beta   90.00
_cell.angle_gamma   90.00
#
_symmetry.space_group_name_H-M   'P 1'
#
loop_
_entity.id
_entity.type
_entity.pdbx_description
1 polymer ?
#
loop_
_entity_poly.entity_id
_entity_poly.type
_entity_poly.pdbx_seq_one_letter_code
_entity_poly.pdbx_strand_id
1 'polypeptide(L)'
;KGFETLPIGEWADLGEGPKRVVQPEYNKAGDEVWFSVWNGKEQKSAIVVVDDKTRRLKQVIKDPRLITPTGKFNVYNTQHDVY
;
A
#
# COMPACT_ATOMS: atom_id res chain seq x y z
N LYS A 1 22.26 -7.42 5.15
CA LYS A 1 21.60 -6.16 4.70
C LYS A 1 21.19 -5.40 5.95
N GLY A 2 21.42 -4.08 5.99
CA GLY A 2 21.02 -3.24 7.11
C GLY A 2 19.57 -2.79 7.01
N PHE A 3 19.16 -1.95 7.97
CA PHE A 3 17.88 -1.25 7.94
C PHE A 3 17.79 -0.33 6.71
N GLU A 4 16.61 -0.31 6.08
CA GLU A 4 16.33 0.52 4.91
C GLU A 4 14.89 1.03 5.01
N THR A 5 14.72 2.33 4.81
CA THR A 5 13.41 2.99 4.79
C THR A 5 12.86 3.02 3.37
N LEU A 6 11.59 2.62 3.21
CA LEU A 6 10.89 2.73 1.92
C LEU A 6 10.00 3.99 1.92
N PRO A 7 10.15 4.90 0.94
CA PRO A 7 9.38 6.14 0.88
C PRO A 7 7.98 5.92 0.26
N ILE A 8 7.17 5.05 0.86
CA ILE A 8 5.85 4.63 0.34
C ILE A 8 4.91 5.82 0.08
N GLY A 9 4.87 6.80 1.00
CA GLY A 9 4.04 7.99 0.86
C GLY A 9 4.49 8.92 -0.28
N GLU A 10 5.78 8.91 -0.61
CA GLU A 10 6.32 9.67 -1.75
C GLU A 10 6.02 8.96 -3.07
N TRP A 11 6.20 7.63 -3.13
CA TRP A 11 5.86 6.81 -4.30
C TRP A 11 4.40 6.94 -4.72
N ALA A 12 3.49 7.18 -3.77
CA ALA A 12 2.09 7.40 -4.06
C ALA A 12 1.83 8.68 -4.87
N ASP A 13 2.71 9.68 -4.85
CA ASP A 13 2.61 10.92 -5.63
C ASP A 13 1.20 11.57 -5.57
N LEU A 14 0.80 11.98 -4.36
CA LEU A 14 -0.55 12.48 -4.05
C LEU A 14 -0.61 14.00 -3.81
N GLY A 15 0.49 14.72 -3.98
CA GLY A 15 0.57 16.15 -3.67
C GLY A 15 0.54 16.45 -2.17
N GLU A 16 -0.11 17.55 -1.78
CA GLU A 16 -0.24 17.98 -0.39
C GLU A 16 -1.29 17.17 0.38
N GLY A 17 -1.06 16.99 1.68
CA GLY A 17 -1.92 16.22 2.57
C GLY A 17 -1.13 15.32 3.51
N PRO A 18 -1.82 14.72 4.50
CA PRO A 18 -1.19 13.95 5.56
C PRO A 18 -0.53 12.64 5.11
N LYS A 19 -0.96 12.05 3.98
CA LYS A 19 -0.36 10.88 3.30
C LYS A 19 0.07 9.76 4.26
N ARG A 20 -0.83 9.31 5.13
CA ARG A 20 -0.53 8.31 6.16
C ARG A 20 -0.45 6.93 5.52
N VAL A 21 0.70 6.28 5.67
CA VAL A 21 0.90 4.90 5.18
C VAL A 21 0.38 3.94 6.25
N VAL A 22 -0.50 3.00 5.85
CA VAL A 22 -1.14 2.08 6.81
C VAL A 22 -1.35 0.68 6.24
N GLN A 23 -1.21 -0.29 7.14
CA GLN A 23 -1.50 -1.72 6.99
C GLN A 23 -0.84 -2.37 5.75
N PRO A 24 0.37 -2.92 5.88
CA PRO A 24 0.89 -3.84 4.87
C PRO A 24 -0.03 -5.08 4.76
N GLU A 25 -0.31 -5.52 3.54
CA GLU A 25 -1.05 -6.74 3.24
C GLU A 25 -0.38 -7.47 2.07
N TYR A 26 -0.08 -8.76 2.22
CA TYR A 26 0.53 -9.55 1.14
C TYR A 26 -0.50 -10.00 0.10
N ASN A 27 -0.05 -10.22 -1.12
CA ASN A 27 -0.81 -11.03 -2.09
C ASN A 27 -0.77 -12.53 -1.72
N LYS A 28 -1.47 -13.38 -2.48
CA LYS A 28 -1.50 -14.84 -2.22
C LYS A 28 -0.14 -15.51 -2.40
N ALA A 29 0.69 -15.02 -3.31
CA ALA A 29 2.00 -15.61 -3.61
C ALA A 29 3.07 -15.22 -2.58
N GLY A 30 2.81 -14.21 -1.74
CA GLY A 30 3.77 -13.69 -0.77
C GLY A 30 4.92 -12.92 -1.41
N ASP A 31 4.79 -12.45 -2.66
CA ASP A 31 5.86 -11.76 -3.40
C ASP A 31 5.59 -10.27 -3.62
N GLU A 32 4.40 -9.79 -3.22
CA GLU A 32 4.02 -8.39 -3.22
C GLU A 32 3.40 -7.99 -1.89
N VAL A 33 3.74 -6.78 -1.41
CA VAL A 33 3.13 -6.16 -0.24
C VAL A 33 2.44 -4.87 -0.64
N TRP A 34 1.20 -4.70 -0.18
CA TRP A 34 0.32 -3.61 -0.56
C TRP A 34 0.11 -2.68 0.64
N PHE A 35 0.32 -1.37 0.43
CA PHE A 35 0.17 -0.34 1.45
C PHE A 35 -0.92 0.65 1.05
N SER A 36 -1.81 0.99 1.98
CA SER A 36 -2.75 2.10 1.77
C SER A 36 -2.03 3.41 2.08
N VAL A 37 -2.08 4.37 1.16
CA VAL A 37 -1.67 5.76 1.42
C VAL A 37 -2.94 6.58 1.58
N TRP A 38 -3.29 6.76 2.85
CA TRP A 38 -4.54 7.31 3.32
C TRP A 38 -4.46 8.83 3.46
N ASN A 39 -5.37 9.51 2.76
CA ASN A 39 -5.63 10.94 2.86
C ASN A 39 -7.09 11.21 3.25
N GLY A 40 -7.45 12.49 3.47
CA GLY A 40 -8.82 12.89 3.78
C GLY A 40 -9.81 12.58 2.64
N LYS A 41 -11.11 12.61 2.94
CA LYS A 41 -12.19 12.26 2.00
C LYS A 41 -12.18 13.05 0.68
N GLU A 42 -11.86 14.34 0.76
CA GLU A 42 -11.79 15.27 -0.39
C GLU A 42 -10.43 15.21 -1.12
N GLN A 43 -9.48 14.42 -0.62
CA GLN A 43 -8.11 14.36 -1.12
C GLN A 43 -7.83 13.03 -1.82
N LYS A 44 -6.90 13.07 -2.80
CA LYS A 44 -6.50 11.86 -3.53
C LYS A 44 -5.79 10.88 -2.60
N SER A 45 -6.14 9.61 -2.70
CA SER A 45 -5.48 8.49 -2.00
C SER A 45 -4.91 7.50 -3.02
N ALA A 46 -4.11 6.55 -2.55
CA ALA A 46 -3.55 5.49 -3.40
C ALA A 46 -3.35 4.19 -2.63
N ILE A 47 -3.17 3.09 -3.37
CA ILE A 47 -2.54 1.87 -2.86
C ILE A 47 -1.19 1.72 -3.57
N VAL A 48 -0.13 1.51 -2.80
CA VAL A 48 1.22 1.29 -3.32
C VAL A 48 1.56 -0.18 -3.18
N VAL A 49 1.95 -0.81 -4.29
CA VAL A 49 2.38 -2.21 -4.36
C VAL A 49 3.90 -2.24 -4.44
N VAL A 50 4.51 -3.00 -3.54
CA VAL A 50 5.95 -3.17 -3.42
C VAL A 50 6.31 -4.60 -3.77
N ASP A 51 7.36 -4.79 -4.57
CA ASP A 51 7.97 -6.09 -4.78
C ASP A 51 8.76 -6.49 -3.53
N ASP A 52 8.38 -7.58 -2.86
CA ASP A 52 8.92 -7.95 -1.55
C ASP A 52 10.43 -8.28 -1.62
N LYS A 53 10.85 -9.01 -2.65
CA LYS A 53 12.24 -9.48 -2.79
C LYS A 53 13.21 -8.33 -3.03
N THR A 54 12.83 -7.39 -3.89
CA THR A 54 13.68 -6.27 -4.29
C THR A 54 13.46 -5.03 -3.43
N ARG A 55 12.33 -4.93 -2.73
CA ARG A 55 11.86 -3.76 -1.98
C ARG A 55 11.72 -2.52 -2.86
N ARG A 56 11.32 -2.72 -4.11
CA ARG A 56 11.13 -1.65 -5.11
C ARG A 56 9.66 -1.41 -5.36
N LEU A 57 9.34 -0.18 -5.76
CA LEU A 57 8.00 0.18 -6.25
C LEU A 57 7.63 -0.71 -7.44
N LYS A 58 6.50 -1.40 -7.34
CA LYS A 58 5.96 -2.24 -8.43
C LYS A 58 4.80 -1.54 -9.13
N GLN A 59 3.86 -1.00 -8.39
CA GLN A 59 2.70 -0.31 -8.94
C GLN A 59 2.10 0.71 -7.96
N VAL A 60 1.46 1.74 -8.51
CA VAL A 60 0.60 2.66 -7.74
C VAL A 60 -0.80 2.58 -8.31
N ILE A 61 -1.78 2.22 -7.49
CA ILE A 61 -3.19 2.14 -7.84
C ILE A 61 -3.84 3.47 -7.41
N LYS A 62 -4.33 4.23 -8.37
CA LYS A 62 -5.11 5.47 -8.19
C LYS A 62 -6.42 5.33 -8.95
N ASP A 63 -7.53 5.73 -8.34
CA ASP A 63 -8.85 5.76 -8.99
C ASP A 63 -9.71 6.83 -8.28
N PRO A 64 -10.55 7.60 -8.99
CA PRO A 64 -11.46 8.56 -8.35
C PRO A 64 -12.39 7.94 -7.30
N ARG A 65 -12.70 6.65 -7.42
CA ARG A 65 -13.52 5.88 -6.46
C ARG A 65 -12.74 5.45 -5.23
N LEU A 66 -11.41 5.53 -5.25
CA LEU A 66 -10.52 5.11 -4.16
C LEU A 66 -10.45 6.19 -3.08
N ILE A 67 -11.55 6.38 -2.37
CA ILE A 67 -11.70 7.38 -1.30
C ILE A 67 -11.32 6.73 0.03
N THR A 68 -10.38 7.33 0.75
CA THR A 68 -9.95 6.92 2.10
C THR A 68 -9.68 5.41 2.26
N PRO A 69 -8.83 4.78 1.43
CA PRO A 69 -8.50 3.36 1.57
C PRO A 69 -7.73 3.12 2.88
N THR A 70 -8.18 2.13 3.65
CA THR A 70 -7.56 1.75 4.93
C THR A 70 -7.23 0.26 4.93
N GLY A 71 -8.16 -0.58 5.38
CA GLY A 71 -8.00 -2.03 5.42
C GLY A 71 -8.01 -2.67 4.03
N LYS A 72 -7.10 -3.62 3.81
CA LYS A 72 -7.00 -4.46 2.61
C LYS A 72 -6.86 -5.89 3.08
N PHE A 73 -7.65 -6.81 2.54
CA PHE A 73 -7.69 -8.19 2.97
C PHE A 73 -7.52 -9.10 1.76
N ASN A 74 -6.39 -9.79 1.68
CA ASN A 74 -6.20 -10.82 0.69
C ASN A 74 -7.06 -12.03 1.08
N VAL A 75 -7.91 -12.46 0.15
CA VAL A 75 -8.88 -13.54 0.39
C VAL A 75 -8.22 -14.80 0.93
N TYR A 76 -7.13 -15.27 0.32
CA TYR A 76 -6.47 -16.50 0.74
C TYR A 76 -5.82 -16.34 2.12
N ASN A 77 -5.07 -15.25 2.29
CA ASN A 77 -4.34 -14.99 3.53
C ASN A 77 -5.29 -14.81 4.71
N THR A 78 -6.38 -14.07 4.53
CA THR A 78 -7.41 -13.89 5.57
C THR A 78 -8.17 -15.19 5.84
N GLN A 79 -8.50 -15.98 4.83
CA GLN A 79 -9.21 -17.26 5.03
C GLN A 79 -8.38 -18.29 5.81
N HIS A 80 -7.06 -18.26 5.67
CA HIS A 80 -6.14 -19.25 6.24
C HIS A 80 -5.25 -18.67 7.36
N ASP A 81 -5.56 -17.48 7.86
CA ASP A 81 -4.81 -16.77 8.90
C ASP A 81 -3.29 -16.68 8.63
N VAL A 82 -2.91 -16.35 7.40
CA VAL A 82 -1.51 -16.15 6.96
C VAL A 82 -1.17 -14.66 7.04
N TYR A 83 -0.11 -14.30 7.78
CA TYR A 83 0.32 -12.91 8.00
C TYR A 83 1.84 -12.75 8.01
#